data_AF-A0A6L4AZ66-F1
#
_entry.id   AF-A0A6L4AZ66-F1
#
_cell.length_a   1.000
_cell.length_b   1.000
_cell.length_c   1.000
_cell.angle_alpha   90.00
_cell.angle_beta   90.00
_cell.angle_gamma   90.00
#
_symmetry.space_group_name_H-M   'P 1'
#
loop_
_entity.id
_entity.type
_entity.pdbx_description
1 polymer ?
#
loop_
_entity_poly.entity_id
_entity_poly.type
_entity_poly.pdbx_seq_one_letter_code
_entity_poly.pdbx_strand_id
1 'polypeptide(L)'
;MSTAALARELECRGRVRLGEIAPASRRRLAGFTGEWLEYSPEEEAIVVRHVQPGGSPALAAVPAELIAMLDLLGADEREESAGGTLVVRERDRLVLRLNVERGEIRIQWPREDWAKARAVEVDAVYRAVDPVSARVSGTARLQARPGAEGDLVSLIESFEGLYPEGDLRVTRDGTWLHVEILGVNVGPEELVRKLRALADPLATLEADLQIGSFAPQSFERDFRLELRGAETRAVRPSLWPES
;
A
#
# COMPACT_ATOMS: atom_id res chain seq x y z
N MET A 1 -5.43 -4.68 -27.37
CA MET A 1 -6.31 -4.11 -26.33
C MET A 1 -6.96 -5.25 -25.59
N SER A 2 -6.34 -5.70 -24.48
CA SER A 2 -6.88 -6.78 -23.65
C SER A 2 -7.53 -6.17 -22.41
N THR A 3 -8.80 -6.51 -22.24
CA THR A 3 -9.70 -6.21 -21.13
C THR A 3 -9.20 -6.88 -19.85
N ALA A 4 -8.20 -6.30 -19.20
CA ALA A 4 -8.03 -6.47 -17.76
C ALA A 4 -9.04 -5.52 -17.11
N ALA A 5 -10.18 -6.05 -16.71
CA ALA A 5 -11.04 -5.38 -15.76
C ALA A 5 -10.17 -5.04 -14.54
N LEU A 6 -9.73 -3.79 -14.43
CA LEU A 6 -9.34 -3.21 -13.15
C LEU A 6 -10.53 -3.50 -12.24
N ALA A 7 -10.40 -4.51 -11.38
CA ALA A 7 -11.30 -4.68 -10.27
C ALA A 7 -11.27 -3.32 -9.56
N ARG A 8 -12.31 -2.53 -9.77
CA ARG A 8 -12.45 -1.19 -9.22
C ARG A 8 -12.72 -1.41 -7.75
N GLU A 9 -11.64 -1.68 -7.01
CA GLU A 9 -11.69 -1.98 -5.60
C GLU A 9 -12.43 -0.82 -4.92
N LEU A 10 -13.37 -1.14 -4.04
CA LEU A 10 -14.29 -0.16 -3.49
C LEU A 10 -13.50 0.96 -2.78
N GLU A 11 -13.96 2.20 -2.95
CA GLU A 11 -13.43 3.39 -2.27
C GLU A 11 -13.70 3.34 -0.74
N CYS A 12 -14.49 2.39 -0.26
CA CYS A 12 -14.62 2.10 1.16
C CYS A 12 -14.85 0.60 1.38
N ARG A 13 -14.28 0.03 2.43
CA ARG A 13 -14.50 -1.37 2.85
C ARG A 13 -14.50 -1.52 4.36
N GLY A 14 -15.12 -2.59 4.85
CA GLY A 14 -15.19 -2.91 6.27
C GLY A 14 -16.60 -2.78 6.82
N ARG A 15 -16.73 -2.81 8.15
CA ARG A 15 -17.99 -2.68 8.88
C ARG A 15 -17.76 -2.32 10.33
N VAL A 16 -18.80 -1.81 10.97
CA VAL A 16 -18.86 -1.50 12.41
C VAL A 16 -20.05 -2.25 13.00
N ARG A 17 -19.78 -3.19 13.90
CA ARG A 17 -20.81 -3.98 14.59
C ARG A 17 -21.30 -3.22 15.81
N LEU A 18 -22.62 -3.09 15.94
CA LEU A 18 -23.23 -2.32 17.02
C LEU A 18 -23.62 -3.20 18.21
N GLY A 19 -23.69 -4.52 18.04
CA GLY A 19 -24.18 -5.41 19.08
C GLY A 19 -25.68 -5.28 19.31
N GLU A 20 -26.15 -5.62 20.51
CA GLU A 20 -27.55 -5.50 20.87
C GLU A 20 -27.95 -4.03 20.99
N ILE A 21 -28.81 -3.57 20.08
CA ILE A 21 -29.34 -2.21 20.09
C ILE A 21 -30.87 -2.22 20.20
N ALA A 22 -31.42 -1.22 20.89
CA ALA A 22 -32.83 -1.13 21.21
C ALA A 22 -33.68 -1.03 19.92
N PRO A 23 -34.92 -1.55 19.93
CA PRO A 23 -35.81 -1.49 18.76
C PRO A 23 -36.08 -0.08 18.23
N ALA A 24 -36.00 0.94 19.09
CA ALA A 24 -36.10 2.34 18.68
C ALA A 24 -34.88 2.80 17.88
N SER A 25 -33.67 2.47 18.34
CA SER A 25 -32.39 2.75 17.66
C SER A 25 -32.27 1.98 16.34
N ARG A 26 -32.65 0.70 16.30
CA ARG A 26 -32.73 -0.10 15.06
C ARG A 26 -33.60 0.57 14.00
N ARG A 27 -34.79 1.06 14.39
CA ARG A 27 -35.70 1.75 13.46
C ARG A 27 -35.13 3.07 12.95
N ARG A 28 -34.45 3.84 13.80
CA ARG A 28 -33.77 5.07 13.40
C ARG A 28 -32.64 4.79 12.40
N LEU A 29 -31.80 3.80 12.69
CA LEU A 29 -30.70 3.37 11.83
C LEU A 29 -31.19 2.80 10.48
N ALA A 30 -32.22 1.97 10.48
CA ALA A 30 -32.80 1.43 9.25
C ALA A 30 -33.45 2.51 8.37
N GLY A 31 -33.84 3.64 8.95
CA GLY A 31 -34.34 4.82 8.23
C GLY A 31 -33.26 5.80 7.80
N PHE A 32 -31.98 5.56 8.12
CA PHE A 32 -30.88 6.43 7.73
C PHE A 32 -30.56 6.27 6.24
N THR A 33 -30.57 7.38 5.50
CA THR A 33 -30.26 7.40 4.07
C THR A 33 -28.85 7.94 3.85
N GLY A 34 -27.85 7.07 4.01
CA GLY A 34 -26.46 7.37 3.66
C GLY A 34 -26.19 7.18 2.17
N GLU A 35 -25.23 7.93 1.63
CA GLU A 35 -24.72 7.74 0.29
C GLU A 35 -23.74 6.56 0.26
N TRP A 36 -22.92 6.39 1.31
CA TRP A 36 -21.87 5.37 1.41
C TRP A 36 -22.18 4.24 2.39
N LEU A 37 -22.84 4.56 3.50
CA LEU A 37 -23.10 3.64 4.60
C LEU A 37 -24.58 3.32 4.72
N GLU A 38 -24.87 2.10 5.15
CA GLU A 38 -26.21 1.67 5.52
C GLU A 38 -26.17 0.77 6.76
N TYR A 39 -27.28 0.70 7.47
CA TYR A 39 -27.44 -0.26 8.57
C TYR A 39 -27.96 -1.57 8.01
N SER A 40 -27.25 -2.67 8.28
CA SER A 40 -27.69 -4.04 8.02
C SER A 40 -28.35 -4.63 9.27
N PRO A 41 -29.67 -4.87 9.26
CA PRO A 41 -30.36 -5.50 10.38
C PRO A 41 -29.95 -6.96 10.61
N GLU A 42 -29.52 -7.65 9.55
CA GLU A 42 -29.09 -9.05 9.60
C GLU A 42 -27.74 -9.20 10.31
N GLU A 43 -26.85 -8.23 10.10
CA GLU A 43 -25.51 -8.23 10.71
C GLU A 43 -25.42 -7.40 12.00
N GLU A 44 -26.48 -6.67 12.34
CA GLU A 44 -26.49 -5.65 13.40
C GLU A 44 -25.30 -4.71 13.28
N ALA A 45 -25.05 -4.25 12.06
CA ALA A 45 -23.83 -3.53 11.71
C ALA A 45 -24.08 -2.38 10.74
N ILE A 46 -23.24 -1.35 10.83
CA ILE A 46 -23.07 -0.35 9.79
C ILE A 46 -22.12 -0.93 8.74
N VAL A 47 -22.59 -1.03 7.50
CA VAL A 47 -21.86 -1.64 6.39
C VAL A 47 -21.71 -0.65 5.24
N VAL A 48 -20.73 -0.91 4.37
CA VAL A 48 -20.58 -0.15 3.13
C VAL A 48 -21.65 -0.61 2.14
N ARG A 49 -22.35 0.35 1.54
CA ARG A 49 -23.39 0.07 0.55
C ARG A 49 -22.83 -0.67 -0.66
N HIS A 50 -23.64 -1.59 -1.18
CA HIS A 50 -23.27 -2.43 -2.32
C HIS A 50 -23.30 -1.69 -3.67
N VAL A 51 -23.91 -0.51 -3.74
CA VAL A 51 -24.03 0.31 -4.95
C VAL A 51 -23.02 1.44 -4.90
N GLN A 52 -22.36 1.73 -6.04
CA GLN A 52 -21.44 2.86 -6.11
C GLN A 52 -22.17 4.18 -5.77
N PRO A 53 -21.72 4.91 -4.73
CA PRO A 53 -22.33 6.15 -4.26
C PRO A 53 -22.39 7.27 -5.31
N GLY A 54 -23.39 8.13 -5.15
CA GLY A 54 -23.71 9.25 -6.03
C GLY A 54 -22.80 10.46 -5.84
N GLY A 55 -21.57 10.41 -6.35
CA GLY A 55 -20.77 11.59 -6.65
C GLY A 55 -19.97 12.22 -5.51
N SER A 56 -20.26 11.95 -4.23
CA SER A 56 -19.48 12.51 -3.11
C SER A 56 -18.19 11.73 -2.87
N PRO A 57 -17.05 12.39 -2.59
CA PRO A 57 -15.81 11.71 -2.23
C PRO A 57 -15.93 10.90 -0.93
N ALA A 58 -15.45 9.65 -0.93
CA ALA A 58 -15.55 8.74 0.21
C ALA A 58 -14.96 9.33 1.50
N LEU A 59 -13.82 10.01 1.43
CA LEU A 59 -13.15 10.58 2.59
C LEU A 59 -13.92 11.69 3.29
N ALA A 60 -14.79 12.39 2.56
CA ALA A 60 -15.65 13.41 3.15
C ALA A 60 -16.94 12.79 3.70
N ALA A 61 -17.57 11.91 2.92
CA ALA A 61 -18.88 11.37 3.24
C ALA A 61 -18.85 10.27 4.32
N VAL A 62 -17.93 9.31 4.22
CA VAL A 62 -17.92 8.14 5.13
C VAL A 62 -17.74 8.53 6.59
N PRO A 63 -16.77 9.39 6.99
CA PRO A 63 -16.66 9.79 8.39
C PRO A 63 -17.91 10.54 8.89
N ALA A 64 -18.48 11.43 8.06
CA ALA A 64 -19.66 12.20 8.42
C ALA A 64 -20.90 11.31 8.61
N GLU A 65 -21.13 10.38 7.69
CA GLU A 65 -22.23 9.41 7.79
C GLU A 65 -22.05 8.48 8.99
N LEU A 66 -20.82 8.02 9.25
CA LEU A 66 -20.52 7.17 10.40
C LEU A 66 -20.85 7.90 11.72
N ILE A 67 -20.43 9.15 11.86
CA ILE A 67 -20.76 9.99 13.03
C ILE A 67 -22.28 10.13 13.16
N ALA A 68 -22.95 10.49 12.08
CA ALA A 68 -24.41 10.69 12.09
C ALA A 68 -25.17 9.43 12.47
N MET A 69 -24.74 8.25 12.00
CA MET A 69 -25.34 6.97 12.38
C MET A 69 -25.06 6.61 13.84
N LEU A 70 -23.85 6.84 14.35
CA LEU A 70 -23.53 6.60 15.76
C LEU A 70 -24.28 7.55 16.70
N ASP A 71 -24.59 8.78 16.28
CA ASP A 71 -25.42 9.71 17.05
C ASP A 71 -26.91 9.29 17.14
N LEU A 72 -27.35 8.33 16.33
CA LEU A 72 -28.67 7.71 16.47
C LEU A 72 -28.74 6.69 17.60
N LEU A 73 -27.60 6.34 18.22
CA LEU A 73 -27.51 5.43 19.35
C LEU A 73 -27.52 6.19 20.68
N GLY A 74 -28.06 5.57 21.72
CA GLY A 74 -27.89 6.01 23.10
C GLY A 74 -26.43 5.87 23.58
N ALA A 75 -26.10 6.50 24.71
CA ALA A 75 -24.76 6.39 25.28
C ALA A 75 -24.39 4.94 25.62
N ASP A 76 -25.30 4.22 26.29
CA ASP A 76 -25.09 2.83 26.69
C ASP A 76 -24.92 1.91 25.47
N GLU A 77 -25.77 2.08 24.44
CA GLU A 77 -25.67 1.33 23.18
C GLU A 77 -24.34 1.59 22.45
N ARG A 78 -23.83 2.82 22.51
CA ARG A 78 -22.52 3.16 21.95
C ARG A 78 -21.41 2.49 22.73
N GLU A 79 -21.49 2.50 24.05
CA GLU A 79 -20.47 1.91 24.92
C GLU A 79 -20.40 0.39 24.79
N GLU A 80 -21.54 -0.28 24.57
CA GLU A 80 -21.64 -1.73 24.37
C GLU A 80 -21.32 -2.18 22.92
N SER A 81 -21.15 -1.22 22.01
CA SER A 81 -20.81 -1.49 20.61
C SER A 81 -19.51 -2.29 20.50
N ALA A 82 -19.60 -3.44 19.83
CA ALA A 82 -18.46 -4.28 19.48
C ALA A 82 -17.45 -3.56 18.56
N GLY A 83 -17.90 -2.47 17.91
CA GLY A 83 -17.05 -1.62 17.11
C GLY A 83 -16.64 -2.27 15.79
N GLY A 84 -15.55 -1.79 15.22
CA GLY A 84 -15.01 -2.31 13.98
C GLY A 84 -14.17 -1.30 13.23
N THR A 85 -13.96 -1.57 11.96
CA THR A 85 -13.03 -0.79 11.15
C THR A 85 -13.58 -0.56 9.76
N LEU A 86 -13.55 0.70 9.33
CA LEU A 86 -13.71 1.10 7.94
C LEU A 86 -12.36 1.54 7.37
N VAL A 87 -12.01 1.03 6.21
CA VAL A 87 -10.88 1.52 5.41
C VAL A 87 -11.48 2.34 4.27
N VAL A 88 -11.17 3.63 4.26
CA VAL A 88 -11.70 4.60 3.29
C VAL A 88 -10.57 5.03 2.39
N ARG A 89 -10.81 5.00 1.08
CA ARG A 89 -9.87 5.33 0.03
C ARG A 89 -10.50 6.35 -0.91
N GLU A 90 -9.85 7.49 -1.10
CA GLU A 90 -10.19 8.39 -2.20
C GLU A 90 -9.45 7.97 -3.45
N ARG A 91 -10.21 7.54 -4.46
CA ARG A 91 -9.90 7.20 -5.86
C ARG A 91 -8.53 6.60 -6.16
N ASP A 92 -7.43 7.21 -5.75
CA ASP A 92 -6.07 6.68 -5.85
C ASP A 92 -5.05 7.22 -4.83
N ARG A 93 -5.40 8.11 -3.87
CA ARG A 93 -4.38 8.95 -3.18
C ARG A 93 -4.28 8.78 -1.68
N LEU A 94 -5.41 8.75 -1.01
CA LEU A 94 -5.48 8.85 0.44
C LEU A 94 -6.26 7.67 0.95
N VAL A 95 -5.60 6.87 1.79
CA VAL A 95 -6.23 5.79 2.54
C VAL A 95 -6.24 6.21 4.01
N LEU A 96 -7.37 6.07 4.67
CA LEU A 96 -7.47 6.19 6.13
C LEU A 96 -8.22 5.01 6.71
N ARG A 97 -7.97 4.77 7.98
CA ARG A 97 -8.67 3.77 8.77
C ARG A 97 -9.48 4.47 9.85
N LEU A 98 -10.79 4.25 9.86
CA LEU A 98 -11.69 4.65 10.93
C LEU A 98 -11.89 3.43 11.82
N ASN A 99 -11.34 3.46 13.03
CA ASN A 99 -11.59 2.43 14.03
C ASN A 99 -12.67 2.95 14.97
N VAL A 100 -13.72 2.16 15.13
CA VAL A 100 -14.80 2.44 16.07
C VAL A 100 -14.68 1.49 17.24
N GLU A 101 -14.67 2.03 18.45
CA GLU A 101 -14.63 1.26 19.69
C GLU A 101 -15.44 2.02 20.74
N ARG A 102 -16.44 1.36 21.35
CA ARG A 102 -17.29 1.97 22.40
C ARG A 102 -17.89 3.32 21.99
N GLY A 103 -18.23 3.47 20.72
CA GLY A 103 -18.78 4.70 20.13
C GLY A 103 -17.76 5.80 19.82
N GLU A 104 -16.50 5.64 20.20
CA GLU A 104 -15.42 6.55 19.81
C GLU A 104 -14.93 6.22 18.40
N ILE A 105 -14.60 7.24 17.61
CA ILE A 105 -14.02 7.08 16.28
C ILE A 105 -12.57 7.56 16.31
N ARG A 106 -11.64 6.64 16.08
CA ARG A 106 -10.22 6.95 15.90
C ARG A 106 -9.88 6.96 14.41
N ILE A 107 -9.38 8.10 13.94
CA ILE A 107 -8.86 8.26 12.57
C ILE A 107 -7.36 7.91 12.58
N GLN A 108 -6.97 6.95 11.76
CA GLN A 108 -5.58 6.52 11.61
C GLN A 108 -5.13 6.69 10.15
N TRP A 109 -4.02 7.40 9.97
CA TRP A 109 -3.31 7.48 8.70
C TRP A 109 -2.36 6.28 8.56
N PRO A 110 -2.16 5.73 7.36
CA PRO A 110 -1.21 4.65 7.13
C PRO A 110 0.19 5.12 7.50
N ARG A 111 0.92 4.27 8.21
CA ARG A 111 2.33 4.48 8.54
C ARG A 111 3.08 3.19 8.30
N GLU A 112 4.12 3.26 7.47
CA GLU A 112 4.98 2.11 7.21
C GLU A 112 5.70 1.68 8.49
N ASP A 113 5.47 0.43 8.87
CA ASP A 113 6.19 -0.27 9.92
C ASP A 113 6.91 -1.48 9.29
N TRP A 114 8.19 -1.28 9.01
CA TRP A 114 9.09 -2.30 8.48
C TRP A 114 9.53 -3.32 9.55
N ALA A 115 9.40 -3.00 10.84
CA ALA A 115 9.68 -3.96 11.91
C ALA A 115 8.60 -5.05 11.97
N LYS A 116 7.36 -4.72 11.56
CA LYS A 116 6.25 -5.66 11.37
C LYS A 116 6.03 -6.05 9.90
N ALA A 117 7.07 -6.01 9.08
CA ALA A 117 6.96 -6.37 7.67
C ALA A 117 6.57 -7.84 7.48
N ARG A 118 5.74 -8.09 6.47
CA ARG A 118 5.29 -9.44 6.09
C ARG A 118 6.00 -9.90 4.82
N ALA A 119 6.34 -11.18 4.77
CA ALA A 119 6.85 -11.79 3.55
C ALA A 119 5.79 -11.77 2.44
N VAL A 120 6.24 -11.55 1.21
CA VAL A 120 5.41 -11.63 0.00
C VAL A 120 6.19 -12.37 -1.08
N GLU A 121 5.47 -12.96 -2.03
CA GLU A 121 6.10 -13.60 -3.19
C GLU A 121 6.77 -12.54 -4.07
N VAL A 122 7.99 -12.81 -4.53
CA VAL A 122 8.78 -11.88 -5.36
C VAL A 122 8.04 -11.52 -6.65
N ASP A 123 7.44 -12.51 -7.32
CA ASP A 123 6.65 -12.28 -8.53
C ASP A 123 5.42 -11.40 -8.29
N ALA A 124 4.89 -11.39 -7.06
CA ALA A 124 3.78 -10.50 -6.71
C ALA A 124 4.24 -9.03 -6.66
N VAL A 125 5.50 -8.77 -6.27
CA VAL A 125 6.10 -7.44 -6.34
C VAL A 125 6.19 -6.98 -7.80
N TYR A 126 6.77 -7.81 -8.67
CA TYR A 126 6.96 -7.46 -10.08
C TYR A 126 5.65 -7.24 -10.83
N ARG A 127 4.58 -7.97 -10.47
CA ARG A 127 3.24 -7.74 -11.05
C ARG A 127 2.52 -6.52 -10.47
N ALA A 128 2.83 -6.13 -9.23
CA ALA A 128 2.14 -5.03 -8.54
C ALA A 128 2.70 -3.65 -8.91
N VAL A 129 3.96 -3.60 -9.34
CA VAL A 129 4.69 -2.38 -9.67
C VAL A 129 4.62 -2.16 -11.18
N ASP A 130 4.11 -0.99 -11.58
CA ASP A 130 4.16 -0.55 -12.97
C ASP A 130 5.59 -0.03 -13.26
N PRO A 131 6.35 -0.65 -14.20
CA PRO A 131 7.72 -0.24 -14.51
C PRO A 131 7.87 1.23 -14.89
N VAL A 132 6.85 1.85 -15.50
CA VAL A 132 6.91 3.25 -15.97
C VAL A 132 6.85 4.25 -14.80
N SER A 133 6.25 3.83 -13.69
CA SER A 133 6.09 4.65 -12.48
C SER A 133 6.87 4.10 -11.29
N ALA A 134 7.67 3.06 -11.50
CA ALA A 134 8.45 2.42 -10.45
C ALA A 134 9.53 3.38 -9.94
N ARG A 135 9.75 3.36 -8.63
CA ARG A 135 10.84 4.08 -8.00
C ARG A 135 11.66 3.11 -7.18
N VAL A 136 12.94 2.97 -7.49
CA VAL A 136 13.85 2.12 -6.72
C VAL A 136 14.83 2.98 -5.95
N SER A 137 14.97 2.71 -4.65
CA SER A 137 16.00 3.31 -3.80
C SER A 137 16.69 2.22 -3.00
N GLY A 138 17.91 2.47 -2.53
CA GLY A 138 18.63 1.55 -1.66
C GLY A 138 20.07 1.38 -2.07
N THR A 139 20.63 0.22 -1.74
CA THR A 139 22.05 -0.05 -1.96
C THR A 139 22.28 -1.44 -2.54
N ALA A 140 23.35 -1.59 -3.32
CA ALA A 140 23.85 -2.88 -3.73
C ALA A 140 25.37 -2.93 -3.63
N ARG A 141 25.90 -4.11 -3.32
CA ARG A 141 27.32 -4.42 -3.26
C ARG A 141 27.57 -5.73 -3.98
N LEU A 142 28.57 -5.78 -4.84
CA LEU A 142 28.93 -6.97 -5.61
C LEU A 142 30.40 -6.91 -6.04
N GLN A 143 31.02 -8.06 -6.28
CA GLN A 143 32.23 -8.10 -7.09
C GLN A 143 31.85 -8.11 -8.57
N ALA A 144 32.56 -7.34 -9.39
CA ALA A 144 32.26 -7.23 -10.81
C ALA A 144 33.50 -6.97 -11.65
N ARG A 145 33.44 -7.41 -12.91
CA ARG A 145 34.46 -7.11 -13.94
C ARG A 145 34.66 -5.60 -14.12
N PRO A 146 35.86 -5.15 -14.56
CA PRO A 146 36.07 -3.76 -14.94
C PRO A 146 35.06 -3.28 -15.99
N GLY A 147 34.52 -2.07 -15.82
CA GLY A 147 33.57 -1.46 -16.75
C GLY A 147 32.09 -1.76 -16.46
N ALA A 148 31.78 -2.62 -15.48
CA ALA A 148 30.42 -2.93 -15.05
C ALA A 148 29.64 -1.70 -14.52
N GLU A 149 30.33 -0.63 -14.14
CA GLU A 149 29.72 0.66 -13.77
C GLU A 149 28.97 1.29 -14.94
N GLY A 150 29.59 1.31 -16.12
CA GLY A 150 28.96 1.81 -17.34
C GLY A 150 27.73 1.00 -17.71
N ASP A 151 27.79 -0.32 -17.52
CA ASP A 151 26.66 -1.22 -17.75
C ASP A 151 25.45 -0.86 -16.85
N LEU A 152 25.66 -0.45 -15.60
CA LEU A 152 24.60 0.01 -14.69
C LEU A 152 24.07 1.39 -15.06
N VAL A 153 24.98 2.34 -15.36
CA VAL A 153 24.60 3.69 -15.78
C VAL A 153 23.74 3.63 -17.04
N SER A 154 24.13 2.85 -18.03
CA SER A 154 23.36 2.68 -19.28
C SER A 154 21.98 2.07 -19.07
N LEU A 155 21.80 1.20 -18.07
CA LEU A 155 20.46 0.67 -17.74
C LEU A 155 19.54 1.78 -17.24
N ILE A 156 20.07 2.67 -16.40
CA ILE A 156 19.28 3.78 -15.85
C ILE A 156 19.00 4.84 -16.92
N GLU A 157 19.94 5.06 -17.83
CA GLU A 157 19.76 5.96 -18.96
C GLU A 157 18.78 5.43 -20.02
N SER A 158 18.55 4.11 -20.08
CA SER A 158 17.57 3.50 -21.00
C SER A 158 16.11 3.57 -20.52
N PHE A 159 15.82 4.42 -19.52
CA PHE A 159 14.51 4.52 -18.87
C PHE A 159 13.33 4.59 -19.86
N GLU A 160 12.24 3.89 -19.51
CA GLU A 160 11.01 3.84 -20.32
C GLU A 160 10.02 4.98 -20.00
N GLY A 161 10.37 5.86 -19.06
CA GLY A 161 9.56 7.01 -18.62
C GLY A 161 9.68 8.25 -19.50
N LEU A 162 8.96 9.32 -19.14
CA LEU A 162 9.03 10.61 -19.85
C LEU A 162 10.33 11.39 -19.58
N TYR A 163 10.91 11.20 -18.38
CA TYR A 163 12.16 11.82 -17.94
C TYR A 163 12.92 10.89 -16.98
N PRO A 164 14.26 10.93 -16.95
CA PRO A 164 15.02 10.21 -15.95
C PRO A 164 14.82 10.90 -14.60
N GLU A 165 14.46 10.12 -13.58
CA GLU A 165 14.34 10.59 -12.21
C GLU A 165 15.27 9.79 -11.31
N GLY A 166 15.80 10.46 -10.28
CA GLY A 166 16.70 9.88 -9.28
C GLY A 166 18.18 9.97 -9.62
N ASP A 167 19.01 9.57 -8.66
CA ASP A 167 20.46 9.53 -8.79
C ASP A 167 21.00 8.11 -8.60
N LEU A 168 21.95 7.72 -9.44
CA LEU A 168 22.74 6.50 -9.28
C LEU A 168 24.19 6.88 -9.01
N ARG A 169 24.74 6.43 -7.88
CA ARG A 169 26.17 6.57 -7.59
C ARG A 169 26.81 5.20 -7.57
N VAL A 170 27.80 5.01 -8.42
CA VAL A 170 28.58 3.78 -8.48
C VAL A 170 30.02 4.10 -8.09
N THR A 171 30.52 3.43 -7.07
CA THR A 171 31.91 3.56 -6.61
C THR A 171 32.59 2.20 -6.69
N ARG A 172 33.81 2.19 -7.21
CA ARG A 172 34.63 0.98 -7.32
C ARG A 172 35.78 1.04 -6.32
N ASP A 173 35.96 -0.04 -5.58
CA ASP A 173 37.12 -0.31 -4.76
C ASP A 173 37.71 -1.68 -5.14
N GLY A 174 38.75 -1.66 -5.98
CA GLY A 174 39.32 -2.86 -6.58
C GLY A 174 38.29 -3.64 -7.42
N THR A 175 37.98 -4.87 -7.00
CA THR A 175 36.96 -5.72 -7.66
C THR A 175 35.54 -5.46 -7.16
N TRP A 176 35.38 -4.72 -6.05
CA TRP A 176 34.09 -4.42 -5.46
C TRP A 176 33.44 -3.19 -6.10
N LEU A 177 32.16 -3.32 -6.40
CA LEU A 177 31.26 -2.23 -6.73
C LEU A 177 30.30 -1.98 -5.58
N HIS A 178 30.16 -0.71 -5.23
CA HIS A 178 29.17 -0.18 -4.32
C HIS A 178 28.25 0.74 -5.10
N VAL A 179 26.96 0.46 -5.03
CA VAL A 179 25.91 1.15 -5.78
C VAL A 179 24.95 1.77 -4.77
N GLU A 180 24.80 3.09 -4.82
CA GLU A 180 23.75 3.81 -4.12
C GLU A 180 22.70 4.26 -5.14
N ILE A 181 21.44 3.94 -4.85
CA ILE A 181 20.30 4.20 -5.73
C ILE A 181 19.36 5.13 -4.97
N LEU A 182 19.10 6.31 -5.53
CA LEU A 182 18.26 7.33 -4.92
C LEU A 182 17.07 7.63 -5.82
N GLY A 183 16.00 6.85 -5.65
CA GLY A 183 14.73 7.10 -6.32
C GLY A 183 14.77 6.97 -7.83
N VAL A 184 15.53 6.01 -8.34
CA VAL A 184 15.72 5.82 -9.78
C VAL A 184 14.48 5.20 -10.41
N ASN A 185 14.04 5.76 -11.55
CA ASN A 185 12.95 5.20 -12.35
C ASN A 185 13.43 4.00 -13.18
N VAL A 186 13.33 2.80 -12.60
CA VAL A 186 13.71 1.54 -13.25
C VAL A 186 12.80 0.42 -12.75
N GLY A 187 12.46 -0.52 -13.65
CA GLY A 187 11.73 -1.71 -13.28
C GLY A 187 12.54 -2.55 -12.26
N PRO A 188 11.93 -2.96 -11.12
CA PRO A 188 12.65 -3.71 -10.08
C PRO A 188 13.19 -5.05 -10.60
N GLU A 189 12.45 -5.75 -11.45
CA GLU A 189 12.88 -7.02 -12.05
C GLU A 189 14.11 -6.83 -12.95
N GLU A 190 14.12 -5.77 -13.76
CA GLU A 190 15.21 -5.50 -14.67
C GLU A 190 16.50 -5.12 -13.93
N LEU A 191 16.39 -4.28 -12.92
CA LEU A 191 17.52 -3.92 -12.06
C LEU A 191 18.10 -5.15 -11.35
N VAL A 192 17.25 -5.99 -10.76
CA VAL A 192 17.67 -7.24 -10.10
C VAL A 192 18.39 -8.17 -11.09
N ARG A 193 17.84 -8.34 -12.30
CA ARG A 193 18.46 -9.13 -13.37
C ARG A 193 19.83 -8.58 -13.75
N LYS A 194 19.96 -7.26 -13.88
CA LYS A 194 21.22 -6.60 -14.22
C LYS A 194 22.27 -6.76 -13.12
N LEU A 195 21.91 -6.53 -11.86
CA LEU A 195 22.81 -6.72 -10.72
C LEU A 195 23.35 -8.15 -10.66
N ARG A 196 22.49 -9.15 -10.87
CA ARG A 196 22.91 -10.58 -10.93
C ARG A 196 23.82 -10.88 -12.10
N ALA A 197 23.58 -10.28 -13.26
CA ALA A 197 24.42 -10.48 -14.44
C ALA A 197 25.82 -9.85 -14.30
N LEU A 198 25.95 -8.81 -13.48
CA LEU A 198 27.23 -8.13 -13.24
C LEU A 198 28.02 -8.75 -12.09
N ALA A 199 27.35 -9.44 -11.16
CA ALA A 199 27.97 -10.07 -10.02
C ALA A 199 28.80 -11.30 -10.43
N ASP A 200 30.10 -11.22 -10.21
CA ASP A 200 31.04 -12.28 -10.50
C ASP A 200 32.09 -12.38 -9.37
N PRO A 201 32.00 -13.39 -8.47
CA PRO A 201 30.99 -14.45 -8.43
C PRO A 201 29.59 -13.97 -7.99
N LEU A 202 28.52 -14.63 -8.45
CA LEU A 202 27.13 -14.28 -8.08
C LEU A 202 26.92 -14.23 -6.57
N ALA A 203 27.56 -15.11 -5.80
CA ALA A 203 27.43 -15.17 -4.35
C ALA A 203 27.90 -13.89 -3.61
N THR A 204 28.60 -12.99 -4.30
CA THR A 204 29.05 -11.71 -3.74
C THR A 204 27.98 -10.62 -3.79
N LEU A 205 26.87 -10.83 -4.51
CA LEU A 205 25.80 -9.87 -4.61
C LEU A 205 25.02 -9.78 -3.30
N GLU A 206 25.02 -8.60 -2.72
CA GLU A 206 24.14 -8.20 -1.62
C GLU A 206 23.42 -6.93 -2.04
N ALA A 207 22.10 -6.89 -1.92
CA ALA A 207 21.36 -5.67 -2.18
C ALA A 207 20.15 -5.53 -1.25
N ASP A 208 19.83 -4.29 -0.95
CA ASP A 208 18.66 -3.90 -0.19
C ASP A 208 17.96 -2.77 -0.93
N LEU A 209 16.85 -3.11 -1.58
CA LEU A 209 16.15 -2.24 -2.52
C LEU A 209 14.74 -1.98 -2.03
N GLN A 210 14.43 -0.72 -1.73
CA GLN A 210 13.08 -0.24 -1.52
C GLN A 210 12.45 0.11 -2.87
N ILE A 211 11.29 -0.48 -3.13
CA ILE A 211 10.50 -0.30 -4.34
C ILE A 211 9.25 0.48 -3.95
N GLY A 212 9.01 1.62 -4.59
CA GLY A 212 7.78 2.40 -4.47
C GLY A 212 7.31 2.86 -5.83
N SER A 213 6.42 3.87 -5.86
CA SER A 213 5.91 4.45 -7.10
C SER A 213 5.80 5.97 -7.05
N PHE A 214 5.99 6.63 -8.20
CA PHE A 214 5.66 8.03 -8.41
C PHE A 214 4.16 8.26 -8.65
N ALA A 215 3.41 7.20 -8.99
CA ALA A 215 1.97 7.29 -9.14
C ALA A 215 1.32 7.56 -7.76
N PRO A 216 0.21 8.32 -7.70
CA PRO A 216 -0.44 8.64 -6.42
C PRO A 216 -0.90 7.45 -5.55
N GLN A 217 -0.74 6.20 -6.01
CA GLN A 217 -1.25 4.96 -5.41
C GLN A 217 -0.33 4.27 -4.38
N SER A 218 0.72 4.92 -3.86
CA SER A 218 1.95 4.18 -3.52
C SER A 218 2.02 3.43 -2.19
N PHE A 219 1.36 3.84 -1.10
CA PHE A 219 1.71 3.25 0.23
C PHE A 219 1.42 1.75 0.34
N GLU A 220 0.38 1.27 -0.35
CA GLU A 220 0.10 -0.16 -0.43
C GLU A 220 1.05 -0.89 -1.39
N ARG A 221 1.82 -0.21 -2.22
CA ARG A 221 2.72 -0.82 -3.20
C ARG A 221 4.19 -0.61 -2.88
N ASP A 222 4.49 -0.19 -1.66
CA ASP A 222 5.86 -0.12 -1.20
C ASP A 222 6.32 -1.51 -0.77
N PHE A 223 7.41 -1.96 -1.37
CA PHE A 223 8.03 -3.25 -1.14
C PHE A 223 9.51 -3.07 -0.83
N ARG A 224 10.11 -4.08 -0.21
CA ARG A 224 11.56 -4.16 -0.04
C ARG A 224 12.05 -5.50 -0.54
N LEU A 225 13.07 -5.48 -1.39
CA LEU A 225 13.75 -6.63 -1.93
C LEU A 225 15.14 -6.74 -1.29
N GLU A 226 15.38 -7.85 -0.61
CA GLU A 226 16.68 -8.20 -0.05
C GLU A 226 17.29 -9.30 -0.91
N LEU A 227 18.44 -9.02 -1.52
CA LEU A 227 19.15 -9.96 -2.39
C LEU A 227 20.39 -10.49 -1.67
N ARG A 228 20.61 -11.79 -1.76
CA ARG A 228 21.85 -12.47 -1.35
C ARG A 228 22.19 -13.53 -2.38
N GLY A 229 23.11 -13.20 -3.28
CA GLY A 229 23.44 -14.00 -4.46
C GLY A 229 22.24 -14.29 -5.35
N ALA A 230 21.88 -15.57 -5.46
CA ALA A 230 20.72 -16.02 -6.24
C ALA A 230 19.38 -15.89 -5.48
N GLU A 231 19.42 -15.71 -4.17
CA GLU A 231 18.22 -15.60 -3.35
C GLU A 231 17.68 -14.17 -3.36
N THR A 232 16.36 -14.03 -3.45
CA THR A 232 15.65 -12.77 -3.25
C THR A 232 14.54 -13.01 -2.24
N ARG A 233 14.51 -12.17 -1.21
CA ARG A 233 13.40 -12.08 -0.27
C ARG A 233 12.65 -10.79 -0.54
N ALA A 234 11.32 -10.88 -0.63
CA ALA A 234 10.47 -9.71 -0.73
C ALA A 234 9.64 -9.57 0.55
N VAL A 235 9.56 -8.33 1.05
CA VAL A 235 8.73 -7.98 2.19
C VAL A 235 7.92 -6.72 1.90
N ARG A 236 6.79 -6.58 2.60
CA ARG A 236 5.90 -5.42 2.54
C ARG A 236 5.69 -4.90 3.96
N PRO A 237 5.68 -3.58 4.19
CA PRO A 237 5.52 -3.04 5.53
C PRO A 237 4.10 -3.30 6.03
N SER A 238 3.92 -3.35 7.35
CA SER A 238 2.60 -3.14 7.91
C SER A 238 2.26 -1.65 7.80
N LEU A 239 1.03 -1.30 7.40
CA LEU A 239 0.59 0.09 7.32
C LEU A 239 -0.20 0.54 8.53
N TRP A 240 -0.61 -0.42 9.36
CA TRP A 240 -1.51 -0.21 10.49
C TRP A 240 -0.81 -0.76 11.73
N PRO A 241 0.03 0.03 12.41
CA PRO A 241 0.55 -0.38 13.70
C PRO A 241 -0.64 -0.69 14.62
N GLU A 242 -0.62 -1.89 15.19
CA GLU A 242 -1.53 -2.29 16.25
C GLU A 242 -1.28 -1.36 17.44
N SER A 243 -2.34 -0.66 17.86
CA SER A 243 -2.36 0.17 19.06
C SER A 243 -2.56 -0.68 20.30
#